data_AF-A0A377KCL0-F1
#
_entry.id   AF-A0A377KCL0-F1
#
_cell.length_a   1.000
_cell.length_b   1.000
_cell.length_c   1.000
_cell.angle_alpha   90.00
_cell.angle_beta   90.00
_cell.angle_gamma   90.00
#
_symmetry.space_group_name_H-M   'P 1'
#
loop_
_entity.id
_entity.type
_entity.pdbx_description
1 polymer ?
#
loop_
_entity_poly.entity_id
_entity_poly.type
_entity_poly.pdbx_seq_one_letter_code
_entity_poly.pdbx_strand_id
1 'polypeptide(L)'
;MLKTENARPTSWIYIDARDRDMVSVVHDLQRAIAEKVQLKPGTSVAFSGQFELLERANHKLKLMVPMTLMIIFVLLYLAFRRVGEALLIISSVPFALVGGIWLLWWMGFHLFRGDGYRFYCLARGCCRILAW
;
A
#
# COMPACT_ATOMS: atom_id res chain seq x y z
N MET A 1 13.24 -20.82 -26.98
CA MET A 1 11.86 -21.20 -26.61
C MET A 1 10.99 -19.96 -26.73
N LEU A 2 9.93 -20.01 -27.55
CA LEU A 2 8.96 -18.91 -27.66
C LEU A 2 8.12 -18.88 -26.37
N LYS A 3 8.11 -17.75 -25.68
CA LYS A 3 7.27 -17.53 -24.50
C LYS A 3 5.98 -16.85 -24.96
N THR A 4 4.86 -17.51 -24.72
CA THR A 4 3.52 -17.01 -25.04
C THR A 4 2.75 -16.84 -23.73
N GLU A 5 2.05 -15.71 -23.62
CA GLU A 5 1.14 -15.43 -22.52
C GLU A 5 -0.21 -15.07 -23.15
N ASN A 6 -1.30 -15.73 -22.75
CA ASN A 6 -2.63 -15.57 -23.36
C ASN A 6 -2.64 -15.66 -24.90
N ALA A 7 -1.91 -16.63 -25.46
CA ALA A 7 -1.74 -16.85 -26.91
C ALA A 7 -1.08 -15.69 -27.69
N ARG A 8 -0.49 -14.69 -26.99
CA ARG A 8 0.31 -13.62 -27.61
C ARG A 8 1.80 -13.84 -27.31
N PRO A 9 2.70 -13.68 -28.29
CA PRO A 9 4.14 -13.70 -28.06
C PRO A 9 4.50 -12.60 -27.05
N THR A 10 5.20 -12.96 -25.98
CA THR A 10 5.57 -12.03 -24.91
C THR A 10 7.06 -12.15 -24.60
N SER A 11 7.69 -11.00 -24.36
CA SER A 11 9.06 -10.90 -23.87
C SER A 11 9.04 -10.36 -22.45
N TRP A 12 9.72 -11.04 -21.53
CA TRP A 12 9.83 -10.63 -20.13
C TRP A 12 11.11 -9.85 -19.90
N ILE A 13 11.01 -8.72 -19.20
CA ILE A 13 12.14 -7.88 -18.79
C ILE A 13 12.18 -7.92 -17.26
N TYR A 14 13.21 -8.52 -16.71
CA TYR A 14 13.41 -8.58 -15.27
C TYR A 14 14.18 -7.35 -14.80
N ILE A 15 13.63 -6.64 -13.81
CA ILE A 15 14.23 -5.43 -13.23
C ILE A 15 14.38 -5.69 -11.73
N ASP A 16 15.61 -5.66 -11.23
CA ASP A 16 15.93 -5.75 -9.80
C ASP A 16 16.20 -4.34 -9.26
N ALA A 17 15.38 -3.90 -8.31
CA ALA A 17 15.56 -2.62 -7.61
C ALA A 17 15.66 -2.91 -6.11
N ARG A 18 16.88 -2.81 -5.56
CA ARG A 18 17.18 -3.17 -4.16
C ARG A 18 17.02 -2.01 -3.18
N ASP A 19 17.39 -0.80 -3.60
CA ASP A 19 17.49 0.34 -2.70
C ASP A 19 16.24 1.26 -2.70
N ARG A 20 15.31 1.08 -3.65
CA ARG A 20 14.13 1.96 -3.84
C ARG A 20 12.81 1.22 -3.71
N ASP A 21 11.75 1.95 -3.35
CA ASP A 21 10.40 1.40 -3.25
C ASP A 21 9.92 0.89 -4.60
N MET A 22 9.43 -0.36 -4.63
CA MET A 22 8.97 -1.02 -5.86
C MET A 22 7.90 -0.20 -6.59
N VAL A 23 6.98 0.43 -5.85
CA VAL A 23 5.92 1.29 -6.42
C VAL A 23 6.49 2.51 -7.13
N SER A 24 7.44 3.19 -6.50
CA SER A 24 8.08 4.38 -7.08
C SER A 24 8.86 4.04 -8.35
N VAL A 25 9.60 2.93 -8.33
CA VAL A 25 10.37 2.46 -9.50
C VAL A 25 9.44 2.12 -10.68
N VAL A 26 8.33 1.42 -10.43
CA VAL A 26 7.35 1.10 -11.47
C VAL A 26 6.71 2.37 -12.05
N HIS A 27 6.37 3.35 -11.21
CA HIS A 27 5.84 4.64 -11.69
C HIS A 27 6.84 5.43 -12.52
N ASP A 28 8.11 5.45 -12.14
CA ASP A 28 9.16 6.13 -12.91
C ASP A 28 9.38 5.43 -14.26
N LEU A 29 9.36 4.09 -14.29
CA LEU A 29 9.43 3.30 -15.52
C LEU A 29 8.23 3.54 -16.43
N GLN A 30 7.00 3.57 -15.88
CA GLN A 30 5.79 3.87 -16.64
C GLN A 30 5.89 5.23 -17.33
N ARG A 31 6.34 6.27 -16.61
CA ARG A 31 6.55 7.61 -17.17
C ARG A 31 7.63 7.62 -18.24
N ALA A 32 8.79 7.03 -17.95
CA ALA A 32 9.91 7.00 -18.89
C ALA A 32 9.57 6.24 -20.19
N ILE A 33 8.81 5.14 -20.10
CA ILE A 33 8.34 4.38 -21.26
C ILE A 33 7.31 5.20 -22.05
N ALA A 34 6.36 5.86 -21.38
CA ALA A 34 5.37 6.71 -22.04
C ALA A 34 6.00 7.90 -22.79
N GLU A 35 7.08 8.48 -22.26
CA GLU A 35 7.76 9.62 -22.88
C GLU A 35 8.74 9.21 -23.99
N LYS A 36 9.52 8.13 -23.79
CA LYS A 36 10.64 7.79 -24.67
C LYS A 36 10.36 6.68 -25.67
N VAL A 37 9.28 5.91 -25.50
CA VAL A 37 8.98 4.75 -26.34
C VAL A 37 7.67 4.98 -27.09
N GLN A 38 7.78 5.17 -28.41
CA GLN A 38 6.62 5.13 -29.29
C GLN A 38 6.16 3.68 -29.47
N LEU A 39 5.10 3.31 -28.78
CA LEU A 39 4.49 1.98 -28.87
C LEU A 39 3.92 1.77 -30.27
N LYS A 40 4.40 0.75 -31.00
CA LYS A 40 3.78 0.34 -32.27
C LYS A 40 2.35 -0.17 -32.00
N PRO A 41 1.37 0.16 -32.86
CA PRO A 41 -0.01 -0.30 -32.69
C PRO A 41 -0.05 -1.83 -32.63
N GLY A 42 -0.75 -2.36 -31.62
CA GLY A 42 -0.87 -3.80 -31.36
C GLY A 42 0.08 -4.36 -30.28
N THR A 43 0.97 -3.54 -29.71
CA THR A 43 1.84 -3.96 -28.58
C THR A 43 1.38 -3.32 -27.27
N SER A 44 1.17 -4.14 -26.24
CA SER A 44 0.83 -3.69 -24.89
C SER A 44 1.96 -3.98 -23.91
N VAL A 45 2.29 -3.00 -23.06
CA VAL A 45 3.23 -3.18 -21.95
C VAL A 45 2.42 -3.38 -20.67
N ALA A 46 2.70 -4.46 -19.94
CA ALA A 46 2.09 -4.74 -18.65
C ALA A 46 3.20 -4.97 -17.61
N PHE A 47 2.97 -4.49 -16.39
CA PHE A 47 3.87 -4.69 -15.26
C PHE A 47 3.33 -5.82 -14.39
N SER A 48 3.93 -6.99 -14.51
CA SER A 48 3.53 -8.18 -13.77
C SER A 48 4.43 -8.40 -12.54
N GLY A 49 3.92 -9.09 -11.51
CA GLY A 49 4.70 -9.49 -10.33
C GLY A 49 4.07 -9.05 -9.00
N GLN A 50 4.91 -8.65 -8.04
CA GLN A 50 4.44 -8.21 -6.71
C GLN A 50 3.65 -6.89 -6.76
N PHE A 51 3.94 -6.05 -7.76
CA PHE A 51 3.20 -4.80 -7.99
C PHE A 51 1.73 -5.05 -8.29
N GLU A 52 1.40 -6.05 -9.11
CA GLU A 52 0.02 -6.40 -9.45
C GLU A 52 -0.77 -6.87 -8.21
N LEU A 53 -0.13 -7.67 -7.35
CA LEU A 53 -0.72 -8.08 -6.06
C LEU A 53 -0.98 -6.87 -5.16
N LEU A 54 -0.03 -5.93 -5.10
CA LEU A 54 -0.16 -4.70 -4.32
C LEU A 54 -1.25 -3.78 -4.88
N GLU A 55 -1.37 -3.66 -6.21
CA GLU A 55 -2.40 -2.86 -6.86
C GLU A 55 -3.80 -3.47 -6.62
N ARG A 56 -3.94 -4.79 -6.77
CA ARG A 56 -5.18 -5.51 -6.43
C ARG A 56 -5.54 -5.36 -4.95
N ALA A 57 -4.56 -5.43 -4.04
CA ALA A 57 -4.77 -5.24 -2.61
C ALA A 57 -5.19 -3.80 -2.28
N ASN A 58 -4.52 -2.79 -2.86
CA ASN A 58 -4.86 -1.39 -2.70
C ASN A 58 -6.26 -1.07 -3.24
N HIS A 59 -6.65 -1.67 -4.37
CA HIS A 59 -7.98 -1.51 -4.91
C HIS A 59 -9.06 -2.05 -3.94
N LYS A 60 -8.82 -3.24 -3.36
CA LYS A 60 -9.73 -3.80 -2.34
C LYS A 60 -9.79 -2.93 -1.08
N LEU A 61 -8.65 -2.42 -0.61
CA LEU A 61 -8.59 -1.52 0.56
C LEU A 61 -9.40 -0.24 0.34
N LYS A 62 -9.25 0.40 -0.83
CA LYS A 62 -10.02 1.60 -1.19
C LYS A 62 -11.53 1.36 -1.17
N LEU A 63 -11.99 0.14 -1.45
CA LEU A 63 -13.40 -0.23 -1.41
C LEU A 63 -13.86 -0.67 0.00
N MET A 64 -13.00 -1.34 0.75
CA MET A 64 -13.30 -1.80 2.11
C MET A 64 -13.38 -0.65 3.12
N VAL A 65 -12.49 0.34 3.04
CA VAL A 65 -12.45 1.49 3.98
C VAL A 65 -13.78 2.27 4.07
N PRO A 66 -14.42 2.68 2.95
CA PRO A 66 -15.71 3.38 3.05
C PRO A 66 -16.84 2.46 3.52
N MET A 67 -16.80 1.17 3.16
CA MET A 67 -17.80 0.19 3.61
C MET A 67 -17.77 0.02 5.13
N THR A 68 -16.59 -0.10 5.73
CA THR A 68 -16.46 -0.24 7.19
C THR A 68 -16.85 1.03 7.93
N LEU A 69 -16.46 2.21 7.42
CA LEU A 69 -16.88 3.50 7.97
C LEU A 69 -18.41 3.64 7.97
N MET A 70 -19.08 3.21 6.90
CA MET A 70 -20.54 3.25 6.80
C MET A 70 -21.21 2.31 7.83
N ILE A 71 -20.66 1.10 8.02
CA ILE A 71 -21.17 0.15 9.03
C ILE A 71 -21.02 0.73 10.45
N ILE A 72 -19.84 1.29 10.76
CA ILE A 72 -19.59 1.92 12.07
C ILE A 72 -20.53 3.11 12.28
N PHE A 73 -20.77 3.93 11.26
CA PHE A 73 -21.71 5.04 11.33
C PHE A 73 -23.13 4.56 11.70
N VAL A 74 -23.63 3.51 11.04
CA VAL A 74 -24.96 2.95 11.32
C VAL A 74 -25.05 2.39 12.75
N LEU A 75 -24.03 1.66 13.19
CA LEU A 75 -23.97 1.12 14.56
C LEU A 75 -23.98 2.24 15.61
N LEU A 76 -23.17 3.27 15.41
CA LEU A 76 -23.12 4.44 16.31
C LEU A 76 -24.44 5.23 16.29
N TYR A 77 -25.05 5.37 15.12
CA TYR A 77 -26.34 6.04 14.99
C TYR A 77 -27.45 5.29 15.74
N LEU A 78 -27.48 3.96 15.68
CA LEU A 78 -28.42 3.14 16.47
C LEU A 78 -28.17 3.25 17.97
N ALA A 79 -26.91 3.28 18.40
CA ALA A 79 -26.55 3.35 19.82
C ALA A 79 -26.94 4.68 20.48
N PHE A 80 -26.59 5.80 19.86
CA PHE A 80 -26.78 7.13 20.47
C PHE A 80 -28.04 7.86 20.00
N ARG A 81 -28.64 7.46 18.86
CA ARG A 81 -29.77 8.15 18.16
C ARG A 81 -29.56 9.66 17.93
N ARG A 82 -28.33 10.17 18.11
CA ARG A 82 -27.98 11.59 18.00
C ARG A 82 -26.87 11.76 16.98
N VAL A 83 -27.19 12.43 15.85
CA VAL A 83 -26.28 12.62 14.72
C VAL A 83 -24.99 13.35 15.13
N GLY A 84 -25.08 14.30 16.07
CA GLY A 84 -23.94 15.10 16.53
C GLY A 84 -22.82 14.27 17.20
N GLU A 85 -23.16 13.22 17.94
CA GLU A 85 -22.14 12.38 18.60
C GLU A 85 -21.50 11.40 17.61
N ALA A 86 -22.28 10.83 16.69
CA ALA A 86 -21.75 9.99 15.62
C ALA A 86 -20.76 10.75 14.71
N LEU A 87 -21.05 12.03 14.40
CA LEU A 87 -20.19 12.86 13.56
C LEU A 87 -18.86 13.20 14.27
N LEU A 88 -18.91 13.48 15.57
CA LEU A 88 -17.71 13.71 16.39
C LEU A 88 -16.77 12.50 16.38
N ILE A 89 -17.30 11.29 16.57
CA ILE A 89 -16.51 10.05 16.55
C ILE A 89 -15.93 9.78 15.16
N ILE A 90 -16.69 9.99 14.09
CA ILE A 90 -16.15 9.82 12.73
C ILE A 90 -15.06 10.84 12.43
N SER A 91 -15.16 12.07 12.95
CA SER A 91 -14.12 13.08 12.77
C SER A 91 -12.82 12.76 13.51
N SER A 92 -12.87 11.99 14.60
CA SER A 92 -11.66 11.64 15.36
C SER A 92 -10.79 10.60 14.63
N VAL A 93 -11.39 9.75 13.79
CA VAL A 93 -10.69 8.73 13.00
C VAL A 93 -9.63 9.31 12.04
N PRO A 94 -9.93 10.29 11.16
CA PRO A 94 -8.91 10.90 10.32
C PRO A 94 -7.86 11.67 11.13
N PHE A 95 -8.23 12.30 12.26
CA PHE A 95 -7.25 12.93 13.16
C PHE A 95 -6.26 11.92 13.74
N ALA A 96 -6.74 10.74 14.17
CA ALA A 96 -5.88 9.65 14.63
C ALA A 96 -4.96 9.13 13.53
N LEU A 97 -5.45 9.01 12.28
CA LEU A 97 -4.64 8.60 11.13
C LEU A 97 -3.52 9.59 10.82
N VAL A 98 -3.80 10.89 10.84
CA VAL A 98 -2.77 11.93 10.62
C VAL A 98 -1.67 11.85 11.69
N GLY A 99 -2.04 11.66 12.96
CA GLY A 99 -1.07 11.46 14.04
C GLY A 99 -0.22 10.20 13.84
N GLY A 100 -0.83 9.10 13.40
CA GLY A 100 -0.11 7.86 13.07
C GLY A 100 0.87 8.03 11.92
N ILE A 101 0.47 8.70 10.84
CA ILE A 101 1.33 8.96 9.67
C ILE A 101 2.51 9.85 10.06
N TRP A 102 2.28 10.89 10.87
CA TRP A 102 3.33 11.78 11.35
C TRP A 102 4.39 11.04 12.17
N LEU A 103 3.94 10.13 13.03
CA LEU A 103 4.81 9.31 13.86
C LEU A 103 5.63 8.31 13.01
N LEU A 104 5.00 7.69 12.01
CA LEU A 104 5.69 6.81 11.06
C LEU A 104 6.74 7.56 10.24
N TRP A 105 6.42 8.79 9.80
CA TRP A 105 7.35 9.65 9.07
C TRP A 105 8.55 10.05 9.92
N TRP A 106 8.32 10.47 11.17
CA TRP A 106 9.40 10.81 12.10
C TRP A 106 10.35 9.64 12.36
N MET A 107 9.80 8.42 12.40
CA MET A 107 10.58 7.20 12.63
C MET A 107 11.25 6.67 11.35
N GLY A 108 10.96 7.27 10.19
CA GLY A 108 11.53 6.87 8.90
C GLY A 108 11.00 5.53 8.38
N PHE A 109 9.81 5.09 8.82
CA PHE A 109 9.21 3.86 8.31
C PHE A 109 8.49 4.10 6.98
N HIS A 110 8.85 3.32 5.95
CA HIS A 110 8.07 3.26 4.72
C HIS A 110 6.81 2.42 4.97
N LEU A 111 5.64 2.94 4.61
CA LEU A 111 4.31 2.33 4.87
C LEU A 111 4.15 0.88 4.35
N PHE A 112 5.00 0.45 3.41
CA PHE A 112 4.92 -0.87 2.77
C PHE A 112 6.24 -1.66 2.78
N ARG A 113 7.33 -1.09 3.29
CA ARG A 113 8.60 -1.81 3.41
C ARG A 113 8.59 -2.53 4.75
N GLY A 114 8.96 -3.81 4.75
CA GLY A 114 8.98 -4.68 5.93
C GLY A 114 9.94 -4.27 7.04
N ASP A 115 10.29 -3.00 7.18
CA ASP A 115 11.24 -2.46 8.18
C ASP A 115 10.70 -2.50 9.62
N GLY A 116 9.50 -3.05 9.84
CA GLY A 116 8.96 -3.38 11.16
C GLY A 116 9.86 -4.30 12.00
N TYR A 117 10.88 -4.94 11.42
CA TYR A 117 11.90 -5.66 12.19
C TYR A 117 12.72 -4.74 13.10
N ARG A 118 12.82 -3.43 12.85
CA ARG A 118 13.58 -2.52 13.73
C ARG A 118 12.89 -2.29 15.08
N PHE A 119 11.55 -2.37 15.13
CA PHE A 119 10.79 -2.35 16.39
C PHE A 119 10.82 -3.71 17.11
N TYR A 120 10.72 -4.82 16.36
CA TYR A 120 10.88 -6.17 16.92
C TYR A 120 12.27 -6.39 17.53
N CYS A 121 13.33 -5.83 16.93
CA CYS A 121 14.68 -5.91 17.49
C CYS A 121 14.86 -5.06 18.76
N LEU A 122 14.20 -3.91 18.88
CA LEU A 122 14.24 -3.12 20.13
C LEU A 122 13.51 -3.84 21.27
N ALA A 123 12.36 -4.47 20.98
CA ALA A 123 11.62 -5.28 21.94
C ALA A 123 12.41 -6.53 22.39
N ARG A 124 13.14 -7.20 21.49
CA ARG A 124 13.99 -8.35 21.84
C ARG A 124 15.25 -7.95 22.61
N GLY A 125 15.82 -6.77 22.33
CA GLY A 125 16.96 -6.22 23.06
C GLY A 125 16.65 -5.95 24.53
N CYS A 126 15.44 -5.47 24.84
CA CYS A 126 15.00 -5.25 26.23
C CYS A 126 14.81 -6.58 26.99
N CYS A 127 14.34 -7.63 26.31
CA CYS A 127 14.14 -8.95 26.90
C CYS A 127 15.45 -9.69 27.25
N ARG A 128 16.58 -9.35 26.61
CA ARG A 128 17.90 -9.93 26.95
C ARG A 128 18.59 -9.23 28.13
N ILE A 129 18.12 -8.05 28.54
CA ILE A 129 18.65 -7.30 29.70
C ILE A 129 17.86 -7.58 30.99
N LEU A 130 16.63 -8.07 30.90
CA LEU A 130 15.81 -8.50 32.06
C LEU A 130 15.92 -10.00 32.39
N ALA A 131 16.79 -10.74 31.69
CA ALA A 131 17.12 -12.13 32.00
C ALA A 131 18.48 -12.21 32.74
N TRP A 132 18.55 -11.51 33.88
CA TRP A 132 19.53 -11.75 34.95
C TRP A 132 18.75 -12.01 36.24
#